data_AF-A0A2H9MG88-F1
#
_entry.id   AF-A0A2H9MG88-F1
#
_cell.length_a   1.000
_cell.length_b   1.000
_cell.length_c   1.000
_cell.angle_alpha   90.00
_cell.angle_beta   90.00
_cell.angle_gamma   90.00
#
_symmetry.space_group_name_H-M   'P 1'
#
loop_
_entity.id
_entity.type
_entity.pdbx_description
1 polymer ?
#
loop_
_entity_poly.entity_id
_entity_poly.type
_entity_poly.pdbx_seq_one_letter_code
_entity_poly.pdbx_strand_id
1 'polypeptide(L)'
;MFGLTEVLVLERIIPAVILVYTIAAIRFKLDGRAPIAIALSLLVVSAVILAVGNEGLANNAAIVCYYFLVSGVVILFVEYLRGNKGKDSNFWMTHSVPEHKLREFLG
;
A
#
# COMPACT_ATOMS: atom_id res chain seq x y z
N MET A 1 -30.07 9.57 -16.66
CA MET A 1 -29.87 8.13 -16.92
C MET A 1 -28.44 7.93 -17.37
N PHE A 2 -27.52 7.74 -16.42
CA PHE A 2 -26.14 7.34 -16.71
C PHE A 2 -26.16 5.81 -16.89
N GLY A 3 -25.75 5.33 -18.06
CA GLY A 3 -26.09 3.99 -18.55
C GLY A 3 -25.38 2.86 -17.81
N LEU A 4 -26.12 1.79 -17.50
CA LEU A 4 -25.62 0.53 -16.93
C LEU A 4 -24.42 -0.06 -17.72
N THR A 5 -24.29 0.29 -19.00
CA THR A 5 -23.17 -0.07 -19.87
C THR A 5 -21.83 0.57 -19.47
N GLU A 6 -21.82 1.83 -19.00
CA GLU A 6 -20.60 2.49 -18.51
C GLU A 6 -20.08 1.81 -17.24
N VAL A 7 -21.00 1.46 -16.33
CA VAL A 7 -20.69 0.78 -15.07
C VAL A 7 -20.11 -0.62 -15.33
N LEU A 8 -20.69 -1.37 -16.28
CA LEU A 8 -20.18 -2.70 -16.68
C LEU A 8 -18.79 -2.66 -17.33
N VAL A 9 -18.49 -1.61 -18.09
CA VAL A 9 -17.16 -1.43 -18.70
C VAL A 9 -16.14 -1.07 -17.62
N LEU A 10 -16.48 -0.23 -16.66
CA LEU A 10 -15.61 0.15 -15.54
C LEU A 10 -15.30 -1.07 -14.65
N GLU A 11 -16.28 -1.92 -14.35
CA GLU A 11 -16.06 -3.14 -13.56
C GLU A 11 -15.13 -4.15 -14.24
N ARG A 12 -15.05 -4.16 -15.58
CA ARG A 12 -14.17 -5.09 -16.33
C ARG A 12 -12.81 -4.50 -16.70
N ILE A 13 -12.76 -3.22 -17.07
CA ILE A 13 -11.53 -2.60 -17.59
C ILE A 13 -10.65 -2.07 -16.48
N ILE A 14 -11.22 -1.41 -15.46
CA ILE A 14 -10.42 -0.83 -14.38
C ILE A 14 -9.56 -1.87 -13.63
N PRO A 15 -10.08 -3.06 -13.23
CA PRO A 15 -9.23 -4.04 -12.54
C PRO A 15 -8.10 -4.56 -13.44
N ALA A 16 -8.33 -4.70 -14.75
CA ALA A 16 -7.29 -5.12 -15.68
C ALA A 16 -6.17 -4.07 -15.80
N VAL A 17 -6.53 -2.78 -15.91
CA VAL A 17 -5.56 -1.66 -15.95
C VAL A 17 -4.75 -1.60 -14.65
N ILE A 18 -5.39 -1.79 -13.50
CA ILE A 18 -4.71 -1.80 -12.20
C ILE A 18 -3.79 -3.00 -12.05
N LEU A 19 -4.20 -4.17 -12.54
CA LEU A 19 -3.36 -5.36 -12.52
C LEU A 19 -2.09 -5.14 -13.36
N VAL A 20 -2.22 -4.54 -14.55
CA VAL A 20 -1.07 -4.14 -15.39
C VAL A 20 -0.20 -3.10 -14.68
N TYR A 21 -0.79 -2.05 -14.10
CA TYR A 21 -0.07 -1.04 -13.32
C TYR A 21 0.69 -1.67 -12.14
N THR A 22 0.05 -2.59 -11.42
CA THR A 22 0.63 -3.27 -10.25
C THR A 22 1.83 -4.13 -10.67
N ILE A 23 1.71 -4.88 -11.77
CA ILE A 23 2.83 -5.66 -12.34
C ILE A 23 3.97 -4.73 -12.75
N ALA A 24 3.68 -3.60 -13.40
CA ALA A 24 4.67 -2.61 -13.78
C ALA A 24 5.35 -1.99 -12.54
N ALA A 25 4.58 -1.61 -11.52
CA ALA A 25 5.07 -1.02 -10.28
C ALA A 25 6.00 -1.96 -9.50
N ILE A 26 5.66 -3.27 -9.45
CA ILE A 26 6.54 -4.31 -8.89
C ILE A 26 7.86 -4.38 -9.67
N ARG A 27 7.81 -4.23 -11.00
CA ARG A 27 9.00 -4.28 -11.88
C ARG A 27 9.93 -3.09 -11.68
N PHE A 28 9.38 -1.92 -11.40
CA PHE A 28 10.13 -0.68 -11.15
C PHE A 28 10.63 -0.52 -9.70
N LYS A 29 10.33 -1.46 -8.79
CA LYS A 29 10.69 -1.38 -7.35
C LYS A 29 10.23 -0.06 -6.72
N LEU A 30 9.02 0.40 -7.05
CA LEU A 30 8.43 1.57 -6.40
C LEU A 30 8.13 1.25 -4.92
N ASP A 31 8.46 2.19 -4.02
CA ASP A 31 8.13 2.07 -2.61
C ASP A 31 6.60 2.04 -2.42
N GLY A 32 6.06 0.90 -1.99
CA GLY A 32 4.63 0.67 -1.83
C GLY A 32 3.94 1.57 -0.80
N ARG A 33 4.73 2.34 -0.02
CA ARG A 33 4.25 3.27 1.01
C ARG A 33 3.59 4.53 0.45
N ALA A 34 4.12 5.08 -0.65
CA ALA A 34 3.62 6.30 -1.27
C ALA A 34 2.16 6.19 -1.77
N PRO A 35 1.76 5.13 -2.52
CA PRO A 35 0.37 5.01 -3.00
C PRO A 35 -0.64 4.82 -1.87
N ILE A 36 -0.25 4.19 -0.75
CA ILE A 36 -1.13 4.00 0.42
C ILE A 36 -1.43 5.34 1.09
N ALA A 37 -0.40 6.18 1.29
CA ALA A 37 -0.59 7.51 1.88
C ALA A 37 -1.51 8.39 1.02
N ILE A 38 -1.33 8.35 -0.30
CA ILE A 38 -2.18 9.07 -1.26
C ILE A 38 -3.61 8.54 -1.18
N ALA A 39 -3.81 7.22 -1.20
CA ALA A 39 -5.14 6.61 -1.07
C ALA A 39 -5.86 7.09 0.20
N LEU A 40 -5.20 7.02 1.36
CA LEU A 40 -5.79 7.47 2.62
C LEU A 40 -6.20 8.94 2.60
N SER A 41 -5.36 9.82 2.02
CA SER A 41 -5.71 11.24 1.87
C SER A 41 -6.92 11.45 0.96
N LEU A 42 -7.02 10.68 -0.13
CA LEU A 42 -8.14 10.73 -1.07
C LEU A 42 -9.44 10.22 -0.43
N LEU A 43 -9.36 9.24 0.47
CA LEU A 43 -10.50 8.71 1.21
C LEU A 43 -11.11 9.77 2.12
N VAL A 44 -10.26 10.54 2.81
CA VAL A 44 -10.70 11.65 3.66
C VAL A 44 -11.43 12.71 2.82
N VAL A 45 -10.89 13.03 1.64
CA VAL A 45 -11.56 13.95 0.70
C VAL A 45 -12.91 13.40 0.23
N SER A 46 -12.99 12.11 -0.10
CA SER A 46 -14.26 11.45 -0.47
C SER A 46 -15.30 11.55 0.65
N ALA A 47 -14.92 11.34 1.90
CA ALA A 47 -15.81 11.47 3.05
C ALA A 47 -16.31 12.92 3.24
N VAL A 48 -15.45 13.92 3.02
CA VAL A 48 -15.85 15.34 3.06
C VAL A 48 -16.86 15.65 1.95
N ILE A 49 -16.62 15.18 0.73
CA ILE A 49 -17.54 15.36 -0.41
C ILE A 49 -18.91 14.71 -0.12
N LEU A 50 -18.90 13.54 0.53
CA LEU A 50 -20.13 12.85 0.95
C LEU A 50 -20.90 13.65 2.01
N ALA A 51 -20.20 14.23 2.98
CA ALA A 51 -20.80 15.05 4.03
C ALA A 51 -21.47 16.33 3.50
N VAL A 52 -21.00 16.84 2.35
CA VAL A 52 -21.59 17.98 1.63
C VAL A 52 -22.88 17.58 0.88
N GLY A 53 -23.21 16.28 0.82
CA GLY A 53 -24.43 15.77 0.19
C GLY A 53 -24.29 15.44 -1.30
N ASN A 54 -23.07 15.46 -1.84
CA ASN A 54 -22.82 15.08 -3.24
C ASN A 54 -22.45 13.60 -3.37
N GLU A 55 -23.47 12.75 -3.25
CA GLU A 55 -23.34 11.28 -3.25
C GLU A 55 -22.66 10.73 -4.50
N GLY A 56 -22.97 11.28 -5.69
CA GLY A 56 -22.42 10.78 -6.95
C GLY A 56 -20.91 11.00 -7.07
N LEU A 57 -20.43 12.20 -6.68
CA LEU A 57 -19.01 12.55 -6.71
C LEU A 57 -18.23 11.83 -5.60
N ALA A 58 -18.84 11.67 -4.42
CA ALA A 58 -18.27 10.91 -3.32
C ALA A 58 -18.06 9.43 -3.68
N ASN A 59 -19.06 8.80 -4.30
CA ASN A 59 -19.00 7.41 -4.73
C ASN A 59 -17.88 7.19 -5.76
N ASN A 60 -17.78 8.06 -6.76
CA ASN A 60 -16.71 7.98 -7.75
C ASN A 60 -15.32 8.15 -7.12
N ALA A 61 -15.17 9.09 -6.18
CA ALA A 61 -13.92 9.27 -5.44
C ALA A 61 -13.56 8.04 -4.59
N ALA A 62 -14.55 7.42 -3.95
CA ALA A 62 -14.36 6.21 -3.16
C ALA A 62 -13.89 5.02 -4.01
N ILE A 63 -14.45 4.86 -5.22
CA ILE A 63 -14.04 3.83 -6.18
C ILE A 63 -12.57 4.01 -6.59
N VAL A 64 -12.17 5.23 -6.95
CA VAL A 64 -10.76 5.54 -7.29
C VAL A 64 -9.85 5.25 -6.09
N CYS A 65 -10.28 5.63 -4.89
CA CYS A 65 -9.53 5.40 -3.67
C CYS A 65 -9.31 3.90 -3.40
N TYR A 66 -10.35 3.07 -3.57
CA TYR A 66 -10.27 1.62 -3.40
C TYR A 66 -9.18 1.01 -4.30
N TYR A 67 -9.09 1.47 -5.54
CA TYR A 67 -8.12 0.97 -6.50
C TYR A 67 -6.66 1.34 -6.17
N PHE A 68 -6.41 2.57 -5.73
CA PHE A 68 -5.10 2.97 -5.21
C PHE A 68 -4.71 2.17 -3.95
N LEU A 69 -5.68 1.89 -3.08
CA LEU A 69 -5.46 1.12 -1.86
C LEU A 69 -5.09 -0.33 -2.17
N VAL A 70 -5.83 -1.00 -3.06
CA VAL A 70 -5.56 -2.39 -3.48
C VAL A 70 -4.16 -2.49 -4.10
N SER A 71 -3.82 -1.62 -5.04
CA SER A 71 -2.49 -1.63 -5.67
C SER A 71 -1.35 -1.39 -4.67
N GLY A 72 -1.50 -0.43 -3.76
CA GLY A 72 -0.52 -0.15 -2.70
C GLY A 72 -0.32 -1.34 -1.76
N VAL A 73 -1.41 -1.99 -1.33
CA VAL A 73 -1.35 -3.19 -0.49
C VAL A 73 -0.67 -4.35 -1.21
N VAL A 74 -0.95 -4.58 -2.49
CA VAL A 74 -0.31 -5.66 -3.26
C VAL A 74 1.19 -5.42 -3.40
N ILE A 75 1.62 -4.19 -3.69
CA ILE A 75 3.06 -3.85 -3.77
C ILE A 75 3.73 -4.07 -2.42
N LEU A 76 3.14 -3.58 -1.33
CA LEU A 76 3.67 -3.76 0.03
C LEU A 76 3.71 -5.23 0.44
N PHE A 77 2.72 -6.02 0.06
CA PHE A 77 2.66 -7.45 0.32
C PHE A 77 3.75 -8.21 -0.44
N VAL A 78 3.97 -7.89 -1.71
CA VAL A 78 5.07 -8.45 -2.51
C VAL A 78 6.42 -8.05 -1.92
N GLU A 79 6.57 -6.81 -1.47
CA GLU A 79 7.77 -6.33 -0.79
C GLU A 79 8.01 -7.07 0.52
N TYR A 80 6.97 -7.31 1.32
CA TYR A 80 7.04 -8.11 2.54
C TYR A 80 7.50 -9.54 2.27
N LEU A 81 6.91 -10.21 1.27
CA LEU A 81 7.33 -11.55 0.84
C LEU A 81 8.78 -11.57 0.32
N ARG A 82 9.23 -10.50 -0.33
CA ARG A 82 10.62 -10.37 -0.82
C ARG A 82 11.60 -10.01 0.29
N GLY A 83 11.17 -9.21 1.26
CA GLY A 83 11.95 -8.61 2.34
C GLY A 83 12.27 -9.57 3.48
N ASN A 84 11.58 -10.71 3.57
CA ASN A 84 11.88 -11.73 4.57
C ASN A 84 13.17 -12.54 4.29
N LYS A 85 13.99 -12.12 3.31
CA LYS A 85 15.35 -12.61 3.07
C LYS A 85 16.37 -11.74 3.81
N GLY A 86 16.45 -11.93 5.13
CA GLY A 86 17.71 -11.80 5.88
C GLY A 86 18.16 -10.41 6.33
N LYS A 87 17.44 -9.78 7.27
CA LYS A 87 18.00 -8.61 7.99
C LYS A 87 17.97 -8.65 9.52
N ASP A 88 17.39 -9.68 10.14
CA ASP A 88 17.23 -9.69 11.61
C ASP A 88 18.16 -10.65 12.37
N SER A 89 18.88 -11.55 11.68
CA SER A 89 19.79 -12.50 12.35
C SER A 89 21.19 -11.97 12.62
N ASN A 90 21.66 -10.93 11.92
CA ASN A 90 23.01 -10.38 12.09
C ASN A 90 23.09 -9.22 13.10
N PHE A 91 21.95 -8.62 13.48
CA PHE A 91 21.92 -7.48 14.41
C PHE A 91 22.29 -7.88 15.85
N TRP A 92 21.84 -9.06 16.30
CA TRP A 92 22.18 -9.60 17.62
C TRP A 92 23.62 -10.13 17.70
N MET A 93 24.27 -10.39 16.56
CA MET A 93 25.67 -10.81 16.49
C MET A 93 26.65 -9.63 16.54
N THR A 94 26.30 -8.48 15.97
CA THR A 94 27.19 -7.29 15.99
C THR A 94 27.12 -6.48 17.28
N HIS A 95 26.08 -6.69 18.10
CA HIS A 95 25.90 -6.03 19.39
C HIS A 95 25.87 -6.97 20.59
N SER A 96 26.27 -8.24 20.41
CA SER A 96 26.61 -9.09 21.55
C SER A 96 27.84 -8.50 22.25
N VAL A 97 27.60 -7.90 23.42
CA VAL A 97 28.63 -7.36 24.30
C VAL A 97 29.64 -8.48 24.59
N PRO A 98 30.91 -8.33 24.21
CA PRO A 98 31.88 -9.41 24.31
C PRO A 98 32.09 -9.78 25.79
N GLU A 99 32.11 -11.07 26.11
CA GLU A 99 32.00 -11.56 27.50
C GLU A 99 33.07 -11.03 28.46
N HIS A 100 34.22 -10.58 27.94
CA HIS A 100 35.24 -9.92 28.76
C HIS A 100 34.75 -8.60 29.38
N LYS A 101 33.86 -7.86 28.70
CA LYS A 101 33.20 -6.65 29.21
C LYS A 101 32.21 -6.99 30.32
N LEU A 102 31.47 -8.11 30.20
CA LEU A 102 30.52 -8.55 31.23
C LEU A 102 31.22 -8.89 32.55
N ARG A 103 32.45 -9.43 32.47
CA ARG A 103 33.28 -9.70 33.65
C ARG A 103 33.77 -8.44 34.36
N GLU A 104 33.91 -7.33 33.63
CA GLU A 104 34.29 -6.02 34.19
C GLU A 104 33.10 -5.34 34.90
N PHE A 105 31.86 -5.56 34.43
CA PHE A 105 30.65 -5.05 35.06
C PHE A 105 30.16 -5.86 36.27
N LEU A 106 30.55 -7.14 36.36
CA LEU A 106 30.12 -8.08 37.41
C LEU A 106 31.21 -8.38 38.45
N GLY A 107 32.39 -7.75 38.34
CA GLY A 107 33.46 -7.78 39.34
C GLY A 107 33.43 -6.54 40.21
#